data_AF-D3AVK7-F1
#
_entry.id   AF-D3AVK7-F1
#
_cell.length_a   1.000
_cell.length_b   1.000
_cell.length_c   1.000
_cell.angle_alpha   90.00
_cell.angle_beta   90.00
_cell.angle_gamma   90.00
#
_symmetry.space_group_name_H-M   'P 1'
#
loop_
_entity.id
_entity.type
_entity.pdbx_description
1 polymer ?
#
loop_
_entity_poly.entity_id
_entity_poly.type
_entity_poly.pdbx_seq_one_letter_code
_entity_poly.pdbx_strand_id
1 'polypeptide(L)'
;MLSRSFKSLVQIQRPVLMAGQSSMIRSFSSDHRLSEKEVTDRILEVISKYDKCAGKSVSPSDTFKELELDSLDSADILVAVEEEFGIEIPDEEVDRITSVKDTISYIRKTPTAK
;
A
#
# COMPACT_ATOMS: atom_id res chain seq x y z
N MET A 1 -73.56 39.14 26.74
CA MET A 1 -72.82 40.41 26.85
C MET A 1 -71.53 40.17 27.63
N LEU A 2 -70.41 40.59 27.03
CA LEU A 2 -69.10 40.94 27.61
C LEU A 2 -68.21 39.86 28.27
N SER A 3 -67.17 39.53 27.49
CA SER A 3 -65.74 39.73 27.81
C SER A 3 -65.10 38.96 28.95
N ARG A 4 -64.07 38.17 28.60
CA ARG A 4 -62.69 38.34 29.10
C ARG A 4 -61.71 37.62 28.17
N SER A 5 -60.93 38.42 27.45
CA SER A 5 -59.69 38.03 26.78
C SER A 5 -58.58 37.84 27.83
N PHE A 6 -57.60 36.95 27.60
CA PHE A 6 -56.17 37.31 27.48
C PHE A 6 -55.21 36.09 27.51
N LYS A 7 -54.15 36.19 26.68
CA LYS A 7 -52.86 35.46 26.66
C LYS A 7 -52.94 34.03 26.09
N SER A 8 -52.09 33.55 25.17
CA SER A 8 -50.84 34.01 24.57
C SER A 8 -50.66 33.13 23.32
N LEU A 9 -50.65 33.66 22.11
CA LEU A 9 -49.46 33.88 21.26
C LEU A 9 -48.29 32.90 21.50
N VAL A 10 -47.85 32.31 20.39
CA VAL A 10 -46.49 31.87 20.03
C VAL A 10 -46.34 30.36 19.70
N GLN A 11 -45.96 30.16 18.43
CA GLN A 11 -45.20 29.05 17.83
C GLN A 11 -45.84 27.68 17.61
N ILE A 12 -46.41 27.59 16.40
CA ILE A 12 -45.93 26.63 15.39
C ILE A 12 -44.41 26.53 15.48
N GLN A 13 -43.88 25.36 15.84
CA GLN A 13 -42.64 24.84 15.26
C GLN A 13 -42.69 23.31 15.24
N ARG A 14 -42.76 22.75 14.04
CA ARG A 14 -42.21 21.42 13.75
C ARG A 14 -40.72 21.59 13.48
N PRO A 15 -39.87 20.69 13.98
CA PRO A 15 -38.74 20.26 13.19
C PRO A 15 -38.84 18.76 12.91
N VAL A 16 -38.97 18.45 11.62
CA VAL A 16 -38.49 17.22 11.01
C VAL A 16 -36.96 17.30 11.02
N LEU A 17 -36.26 16.27 11.51
CA LEU A 17 -34.95 15.78 11.00
C LEU A 17 -34.57 14.56 11.87
N MET A 18 -34.78 13.33 11.39
CA MET A 18 -33.83 12.52 10.60
C MET A 18 -32.56 12.15 11.36
N ALA A 19 -32.40 10.83 11.48
CA ALA A 19 -31.25 10.08 11.95
C ALA A 19 -29.90 10.76 11.66
N GLY A 20 -29.15 11.03 12.73
CA GLY A 20 -27.71 11.21 12.66
C GLY A 20 -27.07 10.05 13.42
N GLN A 21 -26.72 8.98 12.71
CA GLN A 21 -25.85 7.94 13.28
C GLN A 21 -24.55 8.63 13.69
N SER A 22 -24.15 8.50 14.97
CA SER A 22 -22.80 8.89 15.38
C SER A 22 -21.82 8.15 14.49
N SER A 23 -21.21 8.89 13.58
CA SER A 23 -20.06 8.44 12.81
C SER A 23 -18.98 8.06 13.81
N MET A 24 -18.74 6.75 13.96
CA MET A 24 -17.44 6.28 14.37
C MET A 24 -16.46 6.76 13.30
N ILE A 25 -15.77 7.87 13.54
CA ILE A 25 -14.55 8.17 12.81
C ILE A 25 -13.53 7.12 13.29
N ARG A 26 -13.49 5.98 12.60
CA ARG A 26 -12.37 5.05 12.70
C ARG A 26 -11.20 5.70 11.98
N SER A 27 -10.46 6.54 12.69
CA SER A 27 -9.15 7.00 12.20
C SER A 27 -8.12 5.94 12.55
N PHE A 28 -7.76 5.14 11.55
CA PHE A 28 -6.50 4.42 11.53
C PHE A 28 -5.83 4.72 10.19
N SER A 29 -5.23 5.90 10.04
CA SER A 29 -4.27 6.15 8.96
C SER A 29 -2.86 6.04 9.53
N SER A 30 -2.39 4.80 9.69
CA SER A 30 -0.95 4.58 9.71
C SER A 30 -0.46 4.75 8.28
N ASP A 31 -0.03 5.96 7.92
CA ASP A 31 0.79 6.22 6.73
C ASP A 31 2.04 5.33 6.82
N HIS A 32 1.97 4.10 6.32
CA HIS A 32 3.11 3.19 6.28
C HIS A 32 3.99 3.57 5.09
N ARG A 33 4.83 4.60 5.28
CA ARG A 33 5.93 4.85 4.36
C ARG A 33 6.98 3.78 4.63
N LEU A 34 7.07 2.79 3.75
CA LEU A 34 8.07 1.73 3.82
C LEU A 34 9.47 2.36 3.94
N SER A 35 10.21 1.97 4.99
CA SER A 35 11.60 2.38 5.13
C SER A 35 12.48 1.64 4.11
N GLU A 36 13.59 2.25 3.68
CA GLU A 36 14.52 1.61 2.74
C GLU A 36 15.01 0.23 3.23
N LYS A 37 15.15 0.09 4.55
CA LYS A 37 15.52 -1.17 5.19
C LYS A 37 14.42 -2.22 5.03
N GLU A 38 13.17 -1.89 5.36
CA GLU A 38 12.05 -2.83 5.20
C GLU A 38 11.87 -3.29 3.75
N VAL A 39 11.98 -2.37 2.78
CA VAL A 39 11.91 -2.73 1.35
C VAL A 39 13.02 -3.71 0.99
N THR A 40 14.24 -3.41 1.44
CA THR A 40 15.40 -4.27 1.17
C THR A 40 15.23 -5.64 1.82
N ASP A 41 14.83 -5.70 3.08
CA ASP A 41 14.65 -6.94 3.83
C ASP A 41 13.56 -7.82 3.18
N ARG A 42 12.41 -7.25 2.80
CA ARG A 42 11.33 -7.98 2.13
C ARG A 42 11.76 -8.51 0.76
N ILE A 43 12.46 -7.71 -0.05
CA ILE A 43 12.96 -8.15 -1.36
C ILE A 43 13.99 -9.27 -1.18
N LEU A 44 14.92 -9.14 -0.23
CA LEU A 44 15.89 -10.20 0.08
C LEU A 44 15.19 -11.48 0.55
N GLU A 45 14.11 -11.36 1.31
CA GLU A 45 13.30 -12.52 1.73
C GLU A 45 12.66 -13.22 0.53
N VAL A 46 12.06 -12.46 -0.40
CA VAL A 46 11.47 -13.01 -1.63
C VAL A 46 12.52 -13.75 -2.47
N ILE A 47 13.70 -13.15 -2.67
CA ILE A 47 14.79 -13.78 -3.43
C ILE A 47 15.34 -15.00 -2.69
N SER A 48 15.45 -14.96 -1.36
CA SER A 48 15.97 -16.08 -0.57
C SER A 48 15.03 -17.29 -0.55
N LYS A 49 13.72 -17.09 -0.78
CA LYS A 49 12.72 -18.16 -0.94
C LYS A 49 12.86 -18.90 -2.27
N TYR A 50 13.53 -18.31 -3.25
CA TYR A 50 13.75 -18.93 -4.55
C TYR A 50 14.80 -20.05 -4.45
N ASP A 51 14.48 -21.26 -4.91
CA ASP A 51 15.33 -22.46 -4.77
C ASP A 51 16.77 -22.26 -5.29
N LYS A 52 16.95 -21.45 -6.34
CA LYS A 52 18.25 -21.14 -6.94
C LYS A 52 19.15 -20.24 -6.07
N CYS A 53 18.55 -19.49 -5.15
CA CYS A 53 19.23 -18.59 -4.21
C CYS A 53 19.26 -19.12 -2.77
N ALA A 54 18.58 -20.25 -2.49
CA ALA A 54 18.57 -20.88 -1.19
C ALA A 54 20.00 -21.24 -0.74
N GLY A 55 20.50 -20.57 0.32
CA GLY A 55 21.85 -20.77 0.85
C GLY A 55 22.96 -19.96 0.17
N LYS A 56 22.64 -19.12 -0.82
CA LYS A 56 23.57 -18.11 -1.35
C LYS A 56 23.48 -16.83 -0.51
N SER A 57 24.61 -16.16 -0.32
CA SER A 57 24.64 -14.84 0.32
C SER A 57 24.19 -13.81 -0.72
N VAL A 58 22.91 -13.45 -0.71
CA VAL A 58 22.36 -12.42 -1.60
C VAL A 58 22.57 -11.05 -0.98
N SER A 59 23.27 -10.19 -1.71
CA SER A 59 23.51 -8.79 -1.33
C SER A 59 22.61 -7.87 -2.16
N PRO A 60 22.19 -6.71 -1.62
CA PRO A 60 21.40 -5.75 -2.37
C PRO A 60 22.15 -5.13 -3.55
N SER A 61 23.48 -5.29 -3.63
CA SER A 61 24.31 -4.83 -4.74
C SER A 61 24.48 -5.86 -5.86
N ASP A 62 24.06 -7.11 -5.62
CA ASP A 62 24.27 -8.19 -6.58
C ASP A 62 23.31 -8.06 -7.77
N THR A 63 23.82 -8.46 -8.93
CA THR A 63 23.04 -8.53 -10.16
C THR A 63 22.37 -9.91 -10.27
N PHE A 64 21.19 -10.02 -10.87
CA PHE A 64 20.55 -11.33 -11.06
C PHE A 64 21.46 -12.32 -11.83
N LYS A 65 22.26 -11.80 -12.76
CA LYS A 65 23.28 -12.57 -13.48
C LYS A 65 24.40 -13.11 -12.59
N GLU A 66 24.82 -12.38 -11.56
CA GLU A 66 25.85 -12.83 -10.60
C GLU A 66 25.30 -13.89 -9.64
N LEU A 67 23.99 -13.85 -9.38
CA LEU A 67 23.27 -14.89 -8.65
C LEU A 67 23.01 -16.15 -9.48
N GLU A 68 23.41 -16.13 -10.76
CA GLU A 68 23.17 -17.18 -11.76
C GLU A 68 21.67 -17.42 -12.02
N LEU A 69 20.87 -16.37 -11.90
CA LEU A 69 19.46 -16.37 -12.27
C LEU A 69 19.36 -16.09 -13.76
N ASP A 70 18.52 -16.86 -14.44
CA ASP A 70 18.20 -16.61 -15.83
C ASP A 70 17.15 -15.49 -15.98
N SER A 71 16.86 -15.11 -17.23
CA SER A 71 15.88 -14.07 -17.52
C SER A 71 14.45 -14.45 -17.11
N LEU A 72 14.13 -15.75 -17.09
CA LEU A 72 12.81 -16.23 -16.68
C LEU A 72 12.69 -16.17 -15.15
N ASP A 73 13.72 -16.59 -14.43
CA ASP A 73 13.79 -16.50 -12.97
C ASP A 73 13.67 -15.04 -12.51
N SER A 74 14.35 -14.12 -13.20
CA SER A 74 14.31 -12.70 -12.87
C SER A 74 12.90 -12.11 -13.05
N ALA A 75 12.18 -12.53 -14.10
CA ALA A 75 10.80 -12.14 -14.34
C ALA A 75 9.87 -12.73 -13.26
N ASP A 76 10.03 -14.01 -12.91
CA ASP A 76 9.21 -14.64 -11.87
C ASP A 76 9.44 -14.02 -10.48
N ILE A 77 10.68 -13.65 -10.15
CA ILE A 77 10.99 -12.91 -8.91
C ILE A 77 10.30 -11.54 -8.90
N LEU A 78 10.30 -10.83 -10.04
CA LEU A 78 9.64 -9.52 -10.13
C LEU A 78 8.12 -9.64 -9.96
N VAL A 79 7.48 -10.68 -10.50
CA VAL A 79 6.07 -10.98 -10.26
C VAL A 79 5.81 -11.28 -8.78
N ALA A 80 6.69 -12.03 -8.11
CA ALA A 80 6.56 -12.25 -6.67
C ALA A 80 6.71 -10.94 -5.86
N VAL A 81 7.59 -10.04 -6.29
CA VAL A 81 7.75 -8.70 -5.69
C VAL A 81 6.51 -7.83 -5.94
N GLU A 82 5.90 -7.88 -7.13
CA GLU A 82 4.64 -7.21 -7.44
C GLU A 82 3.52 -7.63 -6.49
N GLU A 83 3.36 -8.94 -6.28
CA GLU A 83 2.37 -9.49 -5.37
C GLU A 83 2.65 -9.09 -3.90
N GLU A 84 3.91 -9.12 -3.48
CA GLU A 84 4.33 -8.77 -2.11
C GLU A 84 4.05 -7.30 -1.78
N PHE A 85 4.31 -6.37 -2.70
CA PHE A 85 4.11 -4.94 -2.49
C PHE A 85 2.78 -4.40 -3.04
N GLY A 86 2.01 -5.23 -3.73
CA GLY A 86 0.73 -4.86 -4.35
C GLY A 86 0.88 -3.78 -5.43
N ILE A 87 1.92 -3.91 -6.26
CA ILE A 87 2.21 -2.99 -7.36
C ILE A 87 2.14 -3.70 -8.72
N GLU A 88 2.18 -2.95 -9.81
CA GLU A 88 2.32 -3.47 -11.18
C GLU A 88 3.61 -2.91 -11.79
N ILE A 89 4.51 -3.76 -12.24
CA ILE A 89 5.74 -3.39 -12.96
C ILE A 89 5.48 -3.68 -14.44
N PRO A 90 5.47 -2.67 -15.33
CA PRO A 90 5.29 -2.91 -16.75
C PRO A 90 6.49 -3.66 -17.33
N ASP A 91 6.26 -4.46 -18.38
CA ASP A 91 7.30 -5.25 -19.05
C ASP A 91 8.52 -4.41 -19.46
N GLU A 92 8.30 -3.16 -19.88
CA GLU A 92 9.39 -2.23 -20.24
C GLU A 92 10.36 -1.93 -19.08
N GLU A 93 9.86 -1.97 -17.84
CA GLU A 93 10.67 -1.79 -16.63
C GLU A 93 11.25 -3.13 -16.16
N VAL A 94 10.55 -4.25 -16.34
CA VAL A 94 11.08 -5.61 -16.08
C VAL A 94 12.38 -5.83 -16.86
N ASP A 95 12.41 -5.48 -18.15
CA ASP A 95 13.61 -5.60 -18.99
C ASP A 95 14.76 -4.65 -18.56
N ARG A 96 14.45 -3.55 -17.86
CA ARG A 96 15.44 -2.59 -17.34
C ARG A 96 16.00 -3.00 -15.99
N ILE A 97 15.20 -3.70 -15.18
CA ILE A 97 15.57 -4.12 -13.83
C ILE A 97 16.45 -5.38 -13.93
N THR A 98 17.76 -5.18 -13.82
CA THR A 98 18.75 -6.27 -13.93
C THR A 98 19.42 -6.62 -12.60
N SER A 99 19.18 -5.82 -11.56
CA SER A 99 19.79 -6.00 -10.24
C SER A 99 18.78 -5.88 -9.10
N VAL A 100 19.15 -6.46 -7.96
CA VAL A 100 18.37 -6.34 -6.71
C VAL A 100 18.25 -4.87 -6.29
N LYS A 101 19.33 -4.11 -6.47
CA LYS A 101 19.37 -2.66 -6.20
C LYS A 101 18.35 -1.88 -7.03
N ASP A 102 18.24 -2.21 -8.32
CA ASP A 102 17.29 -1.54 -9.21
C ASP A 102 15.86 -1.84 -8.79
N THR A 103 15.57 -3.08 -8.38
CA THR A 103 14.28 -3.48 -7.82
C THR A 103 13.95 -2.64 -6.58
N ILE A 104 14.86 -2.55 -5.61
CA ILE A 104 14.68 -1.73 -4.39
C ILE A 104 14.43 -0.26 -4.76
N SER A 105 15.21 0.28 -5.70
CA SER A 105 15.07 1.65 -6.18
C SER A 105 13.72 1.90 -6.84
N TYR A 106 13.23 0.93 -7.62
CA TYR A 106 11.93 0.98 -8.26
C TYR A 106 10.80 1.00 -7.24
N ILE A 107 10.76 0.04 -6.31
CA ILE A 107 9.74 -0.02 -5.25
C ILE A 107 9.70 1.27 -4.44
N ARG A 108 10.86 1.85 -4.11
CA ARG A 108 10.93 3.12 -3.37
C ARG A 108 10.36 4.31 -4.13
N LYS A 109 10.47 4.32 -5.46
CA LYS A 109 9.89 5.38 -6.30
C LYS A 109 8.39 5.23 -6.44
N THR A 110 7.87 4.02 -6.31
CA THR A 110 6.46 3.69 -6.45
C THR A 110 5.70 4.03 -5.16
N PRO A 111 4.89 5.11 -5.14
CA PRO A 111 4.23 5.59 -3.92
C PRO A 111 3.07 4.69 -3.46
N THR A 112 2.70 3.67 -4.25
CA THR A 112 1.60 2.75 -4.00
C THR A 112 2.02 1.43 -3.35
N ALA A 113 3.33 1.21 -3.14
CA ALA A 113 3.83 0.03 -2.46
C ALA A 113 3.33 -0.02 -1.00
N LYS A 114 2.73 -1.15 -0.61
CA LYS A 114 2.10 -1.35 0.70
C LYS A 114 2.92 -2.19 1.67
#